data_AF-A0A8B8NA95-F1
#
_entry.id   AF-A0A8B8NA95-F1
#
_cell.length_a   1.000
_cell.length_b   1.000
_cell.length_c   1.000
_cell.angle_alpha   90.00
_cell.angle_beta   90.00
_cell.angle_gamma   90.00
#
_symmetry.space_group_name_H-M   'P 1'
#
loop_
_entity.id
_entity.type
_entity.pdbx_description
1 polymer ?
#
loop_
_entity_poly.entity_id
_entity_poly.type
_entity_poly.pdbx_seq_one_letter_code
_entity_poly.pdbx_strand_id
1 'polypeptide(L)'
;MDSLLRSPYLLALLVALPTLALFLSIANKRVPRKSSPRSTPPGQFGWPVLGETLELLRAGREGRPGSFLDERANKHGQCVFATSLFGEPTAVFCGAAGNKFLFGNENRKVAVSWPSSTVKLLGSCIITLAGDKGK
;
A
#
# COMPACT_ATOMS: atom_id res chain seq x y z
N MET A 1 -11.32 -30.22 36.18
CA MET A 1 -11.26 -29.68 34.79
C MET A 1 -12.06 -28.38 34.64
N ASP A 2 -13.04 -28.11 35.50
CA ASP A 2 -13.95 -26.95 35.39
C ASP A 2 -13.36 -25.61 35.87
N SER A 3 -12.24 -25.63 36.58
CA SER A 3 -11.57 -24.43 37.10
C SER A 3 -10.78 -23.67 36.02
N LEU A 4 -10.31 -24.36 34.98
CA LEU A 4 -9.60 -23.74 33.85
C LEU A 4 -10.58 -22.97 32.94
N LEU A 5 -11.79 -23.49 32.71
CA LEU A 5 -12.78 -22.87 31.81
C LEU A 5 -13.35 -21.55 32.35
N ARG A 6 -13.23 -21.27 33.66
CA ARG A 6 -13.71 -20.04 34.31
C ARG A 6 -12.69 -18.90 34.34
N SER A 7 -11.45 -19.15 33.91
CA SER A 7 -10.44 -18.10 33.85
C SER A 7 -10.77 -17.12 32.73
N PRO A 8 -10.94 -15.82 33.01
CA PRO A 8 -11.33 -14.82 32.00
C PRO A 8 -10.29 -14.71 30.86
N TYR A 9 -9.03 -15.02 31.16
CA TYR A 9 -7.94 -15.01 30.17
C TYR A 9 -8.08 -16.14 29.15
N LEU A 10 -8.54 -17.33 29.56
CA LEU A 10 -8.69 -18.47 28.64
C LEU A 10 -9.85 -18.25 27.68
N LEU A 11 -10.96 -17.67 28.15
CA LEU A 11 -12.06 -17.26 27.29
C LEU A 11 -11.64 -16.14 26.32
N ALA A 12 -10.88 -15.15 26.79
CA ALA A 12 -10.35 -14.10 25.93
C ALA A 12 -9.45 -14.66 24.82
N LEU A 13 -8.58 -15.62 25.15
CA LEU A 13 -7.67 -16.24 24.20
C LEU A 13 -8.41 -17.11 23.17
N LEU A 14 -9.47 -17.82 23.60
CA LEU A 14 -10.33 -18.63 22.74
C LEU A 14 -11.06 -17.78 21.68
N VAL A 15 -11.39 -16.53 21.98
CA VAL A 15 -12.02 -15.59 21.03
C VAL A 15 -10.98 -14.81 20.22
N ALA A 16 -9.86 -14.42 20.84
CA ALA A 16 -8.81 -13.64 20.19
C ALA A 16 -8.10 -14.42 19.07
N LEU A 17 -7.83 -15.71 19.25
CA LEU A 17 -7.16 -16.53 18.24
C LEU A 17 -7.95 -16.67 16.93
N PRO A 18 -9.25 -17.06 16.92
CA PRO A 18 -10.01 -17.17 15.67
C PRO A 18 -10.28 -15.82 15.04
N THR A 19 -10.49 -14.75 15.82
CA THR A 19 -10.64 -13.39 15.28
C THR A 19 -9.36 -12.90 14.62
N LEU A 20 -8.20 -13.13 15.24
CA LEU A 20 -6.90 -12.84 14.63
C LEU A 20 -6.64 -13.70 13.39
N ALA A 21 -6.96 -14.99 13.43
CA ALA A 21 -6.80 -15.89 12.27
C ALA A 21 -7.69 -15.47 11.10
N LEU A 22 -8.94 -15.07 11.37
CA LEU A 22 -9.85 -14.53 10.36
C LEU A 22 -9.33 -13.21 9.80
N PHE A 23 -8.89 -12.30 10.68
CA PHE A 23 -8.30 -11.02 10.29
C PHE A 23 -7.08 -11.22 9.38
N LEU A 24 -6.14 -12.08 9.78
CA LEU A 24 -4.96 -12.41 8.97
C LEU A 24 -5.36 -13.09 7.66
N SER A 25 -6.37 -13.95 7.66
CA SER A 25 -6.87 -14.58 6.43
C SER A 25 -7.46 -13.57 5.45
N ILE A 26 -8.21 -12.57 5.94
CA ILE A 26 -8.75 -11.47 5.12
C ILE A 26 -7.61 -10.57 4.65
N ALA A 27 -6.68 -10.21 5.54
CA ALA A 27 -5.51 -9.40 5.25
C ALA A 27 -4.64 -10.04 4.16
N ASN A 28 -4.41 -11.35 4.22
CA ASN A 28 -3.59 -12.08 3.27
C ASN A 28 -4.27 -12.23 1.90
N LYS A 29 -5.62 -12.22 1.85
CA LYS A 29 -6.37 -12.15 0.58
C LYS A 29 -6.24 -10.79 -0.12
N ARG A 30 -5.96 -9.71 0.63
CA ARG A 30 -5.73 -8.37 0.06
C ARG A 30 -4.33 -8.19 -0.50
N VAL A 31 -3.38 -9.05 -0.11
CA VAL A 31 -2.06 -9.05 -0.71
C VAL A 31 -2.21 -9.59 -2.13
N PRO A 32 -1.86 -8.82 -3.18
CA PRO A 32 -1.92 -9.32 -4.54
C PRO A 32 -1.04 -10.56 -4.65
N ARG A 33 -1.65 -11.70 -4.97
CA ARG A 33 -0.90 -12.92 -5.27
C ARG A 33 0.02 -12.62 -6.44
N LYS A 34 1.29 -13.02 -6.34
CA LYS A 34 2.27 -12.95 -7.42
C LYS A 34 1.65 -13.60 -8.67
N SER A 35 1.06 -12.78 -9.56
CA SER A 35 0.52 -13.26 -10.81
C SER A 35 1.69 -13.74 -11.67
N SER A 36 1.39 -14.62 -12.64
CA SER A 36 2.35 -15.35 -13.48
C SER A 36 3.57 -14.51 -13.93
N PRO A 37 4.70 -15.15 -14.32
CA PRO A 37 5.98 -14.49 -14.59
C PRO A 37 5.99 -13.50 -15.78
N ARG A 38 4.83 -13.14 -16.33
CA ARG A 38 4.70 -12.18 -17.42
C ARG A 38 4.05 -10.88 -16.93
N SER A 39 4.88 -9.82 -16.90
CA SER A 39 4.55 -8.38 -17.01
C SER A 39 4.33 -7.51 -15.75
N THR A 40 4.48 -8.01 -14.52
CA THR A 40 4.49 -7.10 -13.35
C THR A 40 5.91 -6.56 -13.09
N PRO A 41 6.05 -5.27 -12.74
CA PRO A 41 7.35 -4.73 -12.36
C PRO A 41 7.89 -5.47 -11.13
N PRO A 42 9.21 -5.66 -11.02
CA PRO A 42 9.81 -6.31 -9.85
C PRO A 42 9.46 -5.54 -8.57
N GLY A 43 9.32 -6.23 -7.44
CA GLY A 43 8.85 -5.54 -6.24
C GLY A 43 8.51 -6.46 -5.06
N GLN A 44 8.17 -5.83 -3.94
CA GLN A 44 7.70 -6.48 -2.72
C GLN A 44 6.54 -5.71 -2.10
N PHE A 45 5.50 -6.43 -1.64
CA PHE A 45 4.30 -5.78 -1.09
C PHE A 45 4.34 -5.57 0.42
N GLY A 46 5.39 -6.00 1.13
CA GLY A 46 5.54 -5.74 2.58
C GLY A 46 4.52 -6.46 3.46
N TRP A 47 4.13 -5.81 4.56
CA TRP A 47 3.22 -6.37 5.58
C TRP A 47 1.79 -6.54 5.04
N PRO A 48 1.03 -7.54 5.50
CA PRO A 48 -0.40 -7.63 5.21
C PRO A 48 -1.12 -6.33 5.64
N VAL A 49 -2.04 -5.85 4.80
CA VAL A 49 -2.79 -4.58 4.96
C VAL A 49 -1.96 -3.29 4.87
N LEU A 50 -0.89 -3.13 5.64
CA LEU A 50 -0.13 -1.87 5.68
C LEU A 50 0.93 -1.76 4.57
N GLY A 51 1.37 -2.88 4.04
CA GLY A 51 2.42 -2.94 3.05
C GLY A 51 3.75 -2.37 3.54
N GLU A 52 4.32 -1.46 2.75
CA GLU A 52 5.55 -0.73 3.07
C GLU A 52 5.26 0.72 3.53
N THR A 53 4.00 1.08 3.74
CA THR A 53 3.56 2.44 4.10
C THR A 53 4.26 2.98 5.34
N LEU A 54 4.48 2.14 6.35
CA LEU A 54 5.13 2.56 7.60
C LEU A 54 6.58 2.98 7.36
N GLU A 55 7.27 2.32 6.43
CA GLU A 55 8.66 2.63 6.09
C GLU A 55 8.75 3.94 5.31
N LEU A 56 7.83 4.16 4.36
CA LEU A 56 7.68 5.44 3.67
C LEU A 56 7.42 6.59 4.66
N LEU A 57 6.47 6.41 5.58
CA LEU A 57 6.15 7.41 6.61
C LEU A 57 7.31 7.66 7.56
N ARG A 58 8.04 6.61 7.94
CA ARG A 58 9.24 6.73 8.76
C ARG A 58 10.33 7.53 8.05
N ALA A 59 10.63 7.22 6.80
CA ALA A 59 11.59 7.97 5.99
C ALA A 59 11.18 9.44 5.87
N GLY A 60 9.89 9.72 5.66
CA GLY A 60 9.34 11.07 5.67
C GLY A 60 9.52 11.79 7.02
N ARG A 61 9.22 11.12 8.14
CA ARG A 61 9.38 11.68 9.50
C ARG A 61 10.83 11.98 9.86
N GLU A 62 11.76 11.17 9.35
CA GLU A 62 13.20 11.37 9.51
C GLU A 62 13.75 12.47 8.56
N GLY A 63 12.90 13.12 7.76
CA GLY A 63 13.29 14.17 6.82
C GLY A 63 13.97 13.65 5.54
N ARG A 64 13.85 12.35 5.26
CA ARG A 64 14.55 11.67 4.16
C ARG A 64 13.58 10.83 3.30
N PRO A 65 12.44 11.36 2.82
CA PRO A 65 11.46 10.57 2.09
C PRO A 65 12.03 9.91 0.82
N GLY A 66 13.04 10.55 0.19
CA GLY A 66 13.72 10.00 -0.99
C GLY A 66 14.45 8.68 -0.73
N SER A 67 14.94 8.44 0.51
CA SER A 67 15.70 7.22 0.79
C SER A 67 14.88 5.95 0.61
N PHE A 68 13.57 6.02 0.86
CA PHE A 68 12.65 4.91 0.59
C PHE A 68 12.67 4.50 -0.89
N LEU A 69 12.64 5.49 -1.79
CA LEU A 69 12.64 5.29 -3.24
C LEU A 69 14.02 4.80 -3.70
N ASP A 70 15.09 5.44 -3.24
CA ASP A 70 16.46 5.12 -3.64
C ASP A 70 16.83 3.69 -3.24
N GLU A 71 16.48 3.26 -2.02
CA GLU A 71 16.74 1.91 -1.54
C GLU A 71 16.05 0.84 -2.42
N ARG A 72 14.82 1.09 -2.84
CA ARG A 72 14.03 0.16 -3.66
C ARG A 72 14.47 0.16 -5.12
N ALA A 73 14.79 1.33 -5.66
CA ALA A 73 15.37 1.45 -7.00
C ALA A 73 16.69 0.68 -7.10
N ASN A 74 17.56 0.83 -6.09
CA ASN A 74 18.83 0.11 -6.00
C ASN A 74 18.62 -1.40 -5.81
N LYS A 75 17.69 -1.80 -4.94
CA LYS A 75 17.40 -3.21 -4.64
C LYS A 75 16.83 -3.98 -5.84
N HIS A 76 15.94 -3.34 -6.61
CA HIS A 76 15.30 -3.98 -7.76
C HIS A 76 16.06 -3.75 -9.08
N GLY A 77 17.09 -2.90 -9.07
CA GLY A 77 17.89 -2.55 -10.25
C GLY A 77 17.09 -1.83 -11.35
N GLN A 78 15.90 -1.32 -11.02
CA GLN A 78 14.98 -0.69 -11.96
C GLN A 78 14.35 0.53 -11.32
N CYS A 79 14.14 1.58 -12.13
CA CYS A 79 13.39 2.76 -11.69
C CYS A 79 11.87 2.59 -11.76
N VAL A 80 11.40 1.35 -11.86
CA VAL A 80 9.99 0.99 -11.80
C VAL A 80 9.86 -0.26 -10.93
N PHE A 81 9.10 -0.18 -9.85
CA PHE A 81 8.92 -1.30 -8.94
C PHE A 81 7.51 -1.38 -8.35
N ALA A 82 7.08 -2.58 -7.97
CA ALA A 82 5.80 -2.82 -7.30
C ALA A 82 5.96 -2.82 -5.78
N THR A 83 5.03 -2.16 -5.08
CA THR A 83 4.93 -2.14 -3.61
C THR A 83 3.47 -2.05 -3.17
N SER A 84 3.20 -2.04 -1.87
CA SER A 84 1.89 -1.71 -1.31
C SER A 84 2.02 -0.46 -0.45
N LEU A 85 1.29 0.59 -0.83
CA LEU A 85 1.26 1.88 -0.14
C LEU A 85 -0.19 2.23 0.19
N PHE A 86 -0.43 2.68 1.42
CA PHE A 86 -1.75 3.00 1.96
C PHE A 86 -2.77 1.86 1.82
N GLY A 87 -2.28 0.62 1.83
CA GLY A 87 -3.08 -0.60 1.68
C GLY A 87 -3.47 -0.95 0.25
N GLU A 88 -2.94 -0.24 -0.74
CA GLU A 88 -3.21 -0.47 -2.16
C GLU A 88 -1.94 -0.93 -2.90
N PRO A 89 -2.05 -1.96 -3.77
CA PRO A 89 -0.98 -2.32 -4.71
C PRO A 89 -0.59 -1.13 -5.58
N THR A 90 0.67 -0.72 -5.51
CA THR A 90 1.17 0.50 -6.14
C THR A 90 2.40 0.20 -6.98
N ALA A 91 2.40 0.63 -8.25
CA ALA A 91 3.60 0.68 -9.07
C ALA A 91 4.22 2.07 -8.96
N VAL A 92 5.47 2.12 -8.49
CA VAL A 92 6.24 3.36 -8.35
C VAL A 92 7.11 3.53 -9.57
N PHE A 93 7.11 4.74 -10.13
CA PHE A 93 7.96 5.16 -11.25
C PHE A 93 8.92 6.24 -10.75
N CYS A 94 10.21 6.09 -11.05
CA CYS A 94 11.24 7.09 -10.77
C CYS A 94 12.01 7.50 -12.02
N GLY A 95 12.78 8.58 -11.87
CA GLY A 95 13.59 9.16 -12.94
C GLY A 95 12.77 9.91 -14.00
N ALA A 96 13.48 10.56 -14.92
CA ALA A 96 12.88 11.42 -15.94
C ALA A 96 11.91 10.67 -16.86
N ALA A 97 12.23 9.42 -17.24
CA ALA A 97 11.39 8.61 -18.11
C ALA A 97 10.06 8.23 -17.43
N GLY A 98 10.11 7.84 -16.15
CA GLY A 98 8.92 7.52 -15.35
C GLY A 98 8.01 8.73 -15.18
N ASN A 99 8.59 9.88 -14.80
CA ASN A 99 7.84 11.13 -14.66
C ASN A 99 7.20 11.56 -15.98
N LYS A 100 7.93 11.48 -17.10
CA LYS A 100 7.40 11.78 -18.44
C LYS A 100 6.26 10.85 -18.81
N PHE A 101 6.34 9.56 -18.46
CA PHE A 101 5.27 8.60 -18.70
C PHE A 101 4.00 8.96 -17.90
N LEU A 102 4.12 9.23 -16.60
CA LEU A 102 2.98 9.57 -15.74
C LEU A 102 2.32 10.87 -16.21
N PHE A 103 3.06 11.98 -16.26
CA PHE A 103 2.50 13.28 -16.60
C PHE A 103 2.07 13.40 -18.06
N GLY A 104 2.73 12.67 -18.98
CA GLY A 104 2.37 12.67 -20.40
C GLY A 104 1.13 11.84 -20.74
N ASN A 105 0.61 11.03 -19.81
CA ASN A 105 -0.55 10.16 -20.03
C ASN A 105 -1.71 10.43 -19.05
N GLU A 106 -1.73 11.59 -18.39
CA GLU A 106 -2.82 12.02 -17.52
C GLU A 106 -4.16 12.04 -18.30
N ASN A 107 -5.22 11.52 -17.68
CA ASN A 107 -6.56 11.32 -18.26
C ASN A 107 -6.59 10.42 -19.51
N ARG A 108 -5.50 9.71 -19.84
CA ARG A 108 -5.43 8.74 -20.96
C ARG A 108 -5.17 7.32 -20.48
N LYS A 109 -4.10 7.13 -19.70
CA LYS A 109 -3.71 5.83 -19.12
C LYS A 109 -3.64 5.86 -17.60
N VAL A 110 -3.43 7.04 -17.04
CA VAL A 110 -3.37 7.29 -15.60
C VAL A 110 -4.24 8.49 -15.27
N ALA A 111 -4.72 8.54 -14.04
CA ALA A 111 -5.41 9.70 -13.50
C ALA A 111 -4.94 9.90 -12.06
N VAL A 112 -4.89 11.14 -11.60
CA VAL A 112 -4.66 11.45 -10.19
C VAL A 112 -5.68 10.70 -9.32
N SER A 113 -5.18 10.04 -8.29
CA SER A 113 -6.01 9.31 -7.33
C SER A 113 -5.44 9.52 -5.94
N TRP A 114 -6.19 10.22 -5.10
CA TRP A 114 -5.81 10.48 -3.72
C TRP A 114 -6.50 9.49 -2.77
N PRO A 115 -5.85 9.12 -1.65
CA PRO A 115 -6.51 8.38 -0.60
C PRO A 115 -7.80 9.09 -0.14
N SER A 116 -8.83 8.31 0.16
CA SER A 116 -10.14 8.84 0.58
C SER A 116 -10.06 9.78 1.78
N SER A 117 -9.07 9.59 2.67
CA SER A 117 -8.79 10.50 3.78
C SER A 117 -8.37 11.89 3.30
N THR A 118 -7.47 11.97 2.32
CA THR A 118 -7.00 13.22 1.72
C THR A 118 -8.14 13.95 1.00
N VAL A 119 -8.96 13.22 0.24
CA VAL A 119 -10.13 13.80 -0.44
C VAL A 119 -11.15 14.35 0.56
N LYS A 120 -11.43 13.63 1.65
CA LYS A 120 -12.33 14.12 2.71
C LYS A 120 -11.78 15.35 3.43
N LEU A 121 -10.47 15.41 3.64
CA LEU A 121 -9.81 16.52 4.33
C LEU A 121 -9.78 17.79 3.46
N LEU A 122 -9.38 17.65 2.20
CA LEU A 122 -9.19 18.79 1.29
C LEU A 122 -10.48 19.20 0.56
N GLY A 123 -11.51 18.36 0.59
CA GLY A 123 -12.75 18.56 -0.17
C GLY A 123 -12.51 18.46 -1.69
N SER A 124 -13.47 18.96 -2.47
CA SER A 124 -13.35 19.05 -3.93
C SER A 124 -12.57 20.30 -4.31
N CYS A 125 -11.31 20.12 -4.73
CA CYS A 125 -10.43 21.20 -5.17
C CYS A 125 -9.58 20.73 -6.34
N ILE A 126 -8.82 21.64 -6.97
CA ILE A 126 -8.01 21.32 -8.15
C ILE A 126 -7.03 20.15 -7.94
N ILE A 127 -6.62 19.92 -6.70
CA ILE A 127 -5.70 18.84 -6.33
C ILE A 127 -6.42 17.49 -6.27
N THR A 128 -7.67 17.47 -5.82
CA THR A 128 -8.46 16.25 -5.59
C THR A 128 -9.43 15.93 -6.74
N LEU A 129 -9.68 16.88 -7.64
CA LEU A 129 -10.47 16.72 -8.85
C LEU A 129 -9.65 15.97 -9.90
N ALA A 130 -10.00 14.71 -10.14
CA ALA A 130 -9.34 13.86 -11.12
C ALA A 130 -10.29 12.81 -11.70
N GLY A 131 -10.00 12.30 -12.89
CA GLY A 131 -10.81 11.29 -13.57
C GLY A 131 -12.14 11.81 -14.12
N ASP A 132 -13.19 10.97 -14.12
CA ASP A 132 -14.48 11.24 -14.77
C ASP A 132 -15.26 12.42 -14.16
N LYS A 133 -14.91 12.85 -12.94
CA LYS A 133 -15.48 14.02 -12.27
C LYS A 133 -14.80 15.35 -12.60
N GLY A 134 -13.67 15.31 -13.33
CA GLY A 134 -12.91 16.49 -13.75
C GLY A 134 -13.08 16.85 -15.22
N LYS A 135 -14.04 16.22 -15.92
CA LYS A 135 -14.45 16.58 -17.28
C LYS A 135 -15.53 17.65 -17.28
#